data_AF-A0A7J9DVB6-F1
#
_entry.id   AF-A0A7J9DVB6-F1
#
_cell.length_a   1.000
_cell.length_b   1.000
_cell.length_c   1.000
_cell.angle_alpha   90.00
_cell.angle_beta   90.00
_cell.angle_gamma   90.00
#
_symmetry.space_group_name_H-M   'P 1'
#
loop_
_entity.id
_entity.type
_entity.pdbx_description
1 polymer ?
#
loop_
_entity_poly.entity_id
_entity_poly.type
_entity_poly.pdbx_seq_one_letter_code
_entity_poly.pdbx_strand_id
1 'polypeptide(L)'
;GRNYIYWNGIRAVLVISEPELVKEVLKNNENTFPKKKPSIYFSNLLGNGLVLIEGEKWLKRRKLANHAFHGESLKNMIPAVIASVETMLEKWKGQEGKEIEVFQEFRLLTSEVISRTAFGSNYLEGEKILSMLKELSVIMSRNNFKTRIPLINKLWKPADMLRSEELAKGIQDCVMKIVKKREDKFKKGEADSFGNDFLGLLVNSYHSKDNNSLSMEDLVDECKTFYFAGQGTINSLLAWIVLLLATHGDWQEKARREVIDIFGNRNPDSEGISKLRIVSILSNIPKYFVSQSQ
;
A
#
# COMPACT_ATOMS: atom_id res chain seq x y z
N GLY A 1 12.35 7.87 -22.64
CA GLY A 1 11.65 7.54 -23.90
C GLY A 1 11.31 8.82 -24.67
N ARG A 2 10.82 8.68 -25.92
CA ARG A 2 10.19 9.80 -26.65
C ARG A 2 8.78 10.03 -26.12
N ASN A 3 8.29 11.25 -26.17
CA ASN A 3 6.87 11.49 -25.94
C ASN A 3 6.05 10.95 -27.13
N TYR A 4 4.91 10.34 -26.86
CA TYR A 4 4.02 9.81 -27.90
C TYR A 4 2.56 9.89 -27.48
N ILE A 5 1.67 9.86 -28.46
CA ILE A 5 0.23 9.77 -28.24
C ILE A 5 -0.24 8.38 -28.64
N TYR A 6 -1.05 7.76 -27.80
CA TYR A 6 -1.79 6.55 -28.15
C TYR A 6 -3.28 6.71 -27.84
N TRP A 7 -4.11 5.87 -28.45
CA TRP A 7 -5.55 5.87 -28.24
C TRP A 7 -5.95 4.80 -27.23
N ASN A 8 -6.62 5.22 -26.15
CA ASN A 8 -7.29 4.33 -25.21
C ASN A 8 -8.81 4.41 -25.44
N GLY A 9 -9.31 3.53 -26.30
CA GLY A 9 -10.66 3.66 -26.84
C GLY A 9 -10.81 4.99 -27.58
N ILE A 10 -11.83 5.78 -27.23
CA ILE A 10 -12.09 7.10 -27.84
C ILE A 10 -11.25 8.23 -27.25
N ARG A 11 -10.33 7.95 -26.32
CA ARG A 11 -9.53 8.98 -25.63
C ARG A 11 -8.09 8.93 -26.11
N ALA A 12 -7.58 10.05 -26.61
CA ALA A 12 -6.15 10.23 -26.82
C ALA A 12 -5.43 10.37 -25.47
N VAL A 13 -4.30 9.68 -25.32
CA VAL A 13 -3.44 9.73 -24.14
C VAL A 13 -2.03 10.13 -24.57
N LEU A 14 -1.56 11.25 -24.05
CA LEU A 14 -0.17 11.69 -24.20
C LEU A 14 0.69 11.03 -23.13
N VAL A 15 1.71 10.29 -23.56
CA VAL A 15 2.74 9.73 -22.69
C VAL A 15 3.94 10.67 -22.70
N ILE A 16 4.28 11.18 -21.52
CA ILE A 16 5.40 12.09 -21.31
C ILE A 16 6.53 11.29 -20.65
N SER A 17 7.69 11.29 -21.28
CA SER A 17 8.90 10.61 -20.81
C SER A 17 10.07 11.56 -20.55
N GLU A 18 9.95 12.83 -20.96
CA GLU A 18 10.98 13.85 -20.77
C GLU A 18 10.99 14.34 -19.32
N PRO A 19 12.13 14.26 -18.60
CA PRO A 19 12.18 14.55 -17.16
C PRO A 19 11.67 15.93 -16.76
N GLU A 20 11.96 16.96 -17.55
CA GLU A 20 11.50 18.32 -17.25
C GLU A 20 9.98 18.46 -17.37
N LEU A 21 9.37 17.84 -18.38
CA LEU A 21 7.91 17.84 -18.52
C LEU A 21 7.24 16.95 -17.46
N VAL A 22 7.82 15.80 -17.12
CA VAL A 22 7.33 14.96 -16.02
C VAL A 22 7.35 15.76 -14.72
N LYS A 23 8.44 16.46 -14.43
CA LYS A 23 8.58 17.33 -13.27
C LYS A 23 7.57 18.47 -13.29
N GLU A 24 7.35 19.10 -14.44
CA GLU A 24 6.35 20.15 -14.60
C GLU A 24 4.94 19.63 -14.27
N VAL A 25 4.54 18.49 -14.85
CA VAL A 25 3.24 17.87 -14.60
C VAL A 25 3.07 17.45 -13.14
N LEU A 26 4.11 16.88 -12.52
CA LEU A 26 4.06 16.41 -11.13
C LEU A 26 4.18 17.54 -10.08
N LYS A 27 4.74 18.71 -10.44
CA LYS A 27 4.93 19.85 -9.55
C LYS A 27 3.83 20.90 -9.67
N ASN A 28 3.25 21.06 -10.86
CA ASN A 28 2.21 22.07 -11.09
C ASN A 28 0.89 21.72 -10.38
N ASN A 29 0.12 22.78 -10.14
CA ASN A 29 -1.16 22.80 -9.44
C ASN A 29 -2.14 21.72 -9.98
N GLU A 30 -2.83 21.03 -9.06
CA GLU A 30 -3.92 20.07 -9.32
C GLU A 30 -4.97 20.58 -10.33
N ASN A 31 -5.18 21.90 -10.42
CA ASN A 31 -6.10 22.54 -11.38
C ASN A 31 -5.65 22.41 -12.84
N THR A 32 -4.35 22.32 -13.11
CA THR A 32 -3.80 22.23 -14.47
C THR A 32 -3.71 20.79 -14.94
N PHE A 33 -3.32 19.87 -14.03
CA PHE A 33 -3.17 18.45 -14.32
C PHE A 33 -3.97 17.60 -13.32
N PRO A 34 -5.32 17.58 -13.43
CA PRO A 34 -6.14 16.80 -12.52
C PRO A 34 -5.91 15.30 -12.74
N LYS A 35 -6.08 14.52 -11.67
CA LYS A 35 -6.05 13.07 -11.70
C LYS A 35 -7.11 12.56 -12.67
N LYS A 36 -6.76 11.49 -13.36
CA LYS A 36 -7.68 10.78 -14.25
C LYS A 36 -8.88 10.27 -13.45
N LYS A 37 -10.09 10.59 -13.91
CA LYS A 37 -11.32 10.04 -13.35
C LYS A 37 -11.26 8.50 -13.34
N PRO A 38 -11.48 7.85 -12.18
CA PRO A 38 -11.38 6.41 -12.06
C PRO A 38 -12.45 5.69 -12.89
N SER A 39 -12.18 4.44 -13.27
CA SER A 39 -13.22 3.54 -13.78
C SER A 39 -14.10 3.09 -12.61
N ILE A 40 -15.32 2.61 -12.88
CA ILE A 40 -16.20 2.11 -11.82
C ILE A 40 -15.56 0.97 -11.01
N TYR A 41 -14.78 0.11 -11.67
CA TYR A 41 -14.06 -0.97 -10.99
C TYR A 41 -12.90 -0.45 -10.14
N PHE A 42 -12.23 0.63 -10.58
CA PHE A 42 -11.20 1.27 -9.77
C PHE A 42 -11.80 2.01 -8.56
N SER A 43 -12.96 2.64 -8.74
CA SER A 43 -13.76 3.18 -7.63
C SER A 43 -14.23 2.09 -6.68
N ASN A 44 -14.65 0.90 -7.15
CA ASN A 44 -15.01 -0.19 -6.24
C ASN A 44 -13.79 -0.74 -5.47
N LEU A 45 -12.58 -0.66 -6.06
CA LEU A 45 -11.34 -1.09 -5.42
C LEU A 45 -10.89 -0.15 -4.28
N LEU A 46 -10.87 1.16 -4.52
CA LEU A 46 -10.27 2.14 -3.58
C LEU A 46 -11.25 3.19 -3.03
N GLY A 47 -12.47 3.24 -3.56
CA GLY A 47 -13.50 4.21 -3.20
C GLY A 47 -13.04 5.66 -3.32
N ASN A 48 -13.35 6.48 -2.32
CA ASN A 48 -12.85 7.86 -2.20
C ASN A 48 -11.63 7.96 -1.28
N GLY A 49 -10.74 6.96 -1.30
CA GLY A 49 -9.50 7.01 -0.53
C GLY A 49 -8.46 7.96 -1.13
N LEU A 50 -7.37 8.18 -0.37
CA LEU A 50 -6.33 9.18 -0.64
C LEU A 50 -5.76 9.18 -2.07
N VAL A 51 -5.74 8.02 -2.74
CA VAL A 51 -5.26 7.91 -4.13
C VAL A 51 -6.15 8.70 -5.10
N LEU A 52 -7.47 8.68 -4.91
CA LEU A 52 -8.45 9.16 -5.88
C LEU A 52 -8.98 10.57 -5.61
N ILE A 53 -8.98 11.00 -4.36
CA ILE A 53 -9.47 12.33 -3.97
C ILE A 53 -8.46 13.45 -4.29
N GLU A 54 -8.97 14.68 -4.41
CA GLU A 54 -8.23 15.90 -4.73
C GLU A 54 -8.66 17.07 -3.83
N GLY A 55 -7.96 18.20 -3.93
CA GLY A 55 -8.31 19.45 -3.25
C GLY A 55 -8.33 19.36 -1.73
N GLU A 56 -9.27 20.06 -1.09
CA GLU A 56 -9.35 20.13 0.38
C GLU A 56 -9.53 18.76 1.04
N LYS A 57 -10.30 17.86 0.41
CA LYS A 57 -10.48 16.49 0.93
C LYS A 57 -9.15 15.77 0.94
N TRP A 58 -8.39 15.82 -0.16
CA TRP A 58 -7.06 15.22 -0.23
C TRP A 58 -6.11 15.79 0.81
N LEU A 59 -6.03 17.12 0.95
CA LEU A 59 -5.16 17.77 1.93
C LEU A 59 -5.43 17.28 3.35
N LYS A 60 -6.70 17.15 3.74
CA LYS A 60 -7.12 16.65 5.05
C LYS A 60 -6.69 15.20 5.27
N ARG A 61 -6.97 14.30 4.32
CA ARG A 61 -6.59 12.88 4.40
C ARG A 61 -5.07 12.69 4.38
N ARG A 62 -4.38 13.47 3.55
CA ARG A 62 -2.92 13.46 3.47
C ARG A 62 -2.28 13.89 4.78
N LYS A 63 -2.84 14.91 5.45
CA LYS A 63 -2.38 15.35 6.77
C LYS A 63 -2.53 14.24 7.83
N LEU A 64 -3.68 13.55 7.86
CA LEU A 64 -3.90 12.42 8.78
C LEU A 64 -2.90 11.28 8.51
N ALA A 65 -2.74 10.89 7.25
CA ALA A 65 -1.75 9.88 6.87
C ALA A 65 -0.32 10.29 7.24
N ASN A 66 0.09 11.53 6.96
CA ASN A 66 1.41 12.03 7.33
C ASN A 66 1.65 11.99 8.85
N HIS A 67 0.61 12.16 9.66
CA HIS A 67 0.72 12.01 11.11
C HIS A 67 0.98 10.54 11.51
N ALA A 68 0.27 9.59 10.92
CA ALA A 68 0.51 8.16 11.17
C ALA A 68 1.91 7.68 10.73
N PHE A 69 2.49 8.32 9.71
CA PHE A 69 3.74 7.89 9.08
C PHE A 69 4.87 8.92 9.19
N HIS A 70 4.86 9.78 10.22
CA HIS A 70 5.99 10.69 10.49
C HIS A 70 7.17 9.96 11.15
N GLY A 71 8.33 10.63 11.22
CA GLY A 71 9.59 10.04 11.71
C GLY A 71 9.45 9.27 13.03
N GLU A 72 8.88 9.87 14.07
CA GLU A 72 8.71 9.19 15.37
C GLU A 72 7.74 7.99 15.31
N SER A 73 6.61 8.11 14.59
CA SER A 73 5.69 6.99 14.37
C SER A 73 6.36 5.83 13.64
N LEU A 74 7.23 6.11 12.65
CA LEU A 74 8.00 5.08 11.95
C LEU A 74 8.99 4.37 12.87
N LYS A 75 9.65 5.07 13.81
CA LYS A 75 10.53 4.44 14.80
C LYS A 75 9.77 3.43 15.66
N ASN A 76 8.55 3.79 16.06
CA ASN A 76 7.68 2.92 16.87
C ASN A 76 7.21 1.67 16.10
N MET A 77 7.30 1.65 14.77
CA MET A 77 6.96 0.48 13.95
C MET A 77 8.11 -0.53 13.85
N ILE A 78 9.36 -0.12 14.09
CA ILE A 78 10.57 -0.97 13.92
C ILE A 78 10.44 -2.32 14.65
N PRO A 79 10.04 -2.39 15.93
CA PRO A 79 9.94 -3.67 16.62
C PRO A 79 8.93 -4.64 15.97
N ALA A 80 7.80 -4.12 15.47
CA ALA A 80 6.81 -4.94 14.79
C ALA A 80 7.31 -5.45 13.43
N VAL A 81 8.09 -4.63 12.71
CA VAL A 81 8.74 -5.05 11.46
C VAL A 81 9.75 -6.16 11.73
N ILE A 82 10.62 -5.99 12.74
CA ILE A 82 11.61 -7.00 13.13
C ILE A 82 10.93 -8.33 13.48
N ALA A 83 9.92 -8.31 14.36
CA ALA A 83 9.21 -9.52 14.76
C ALA A 83 8.58 -10.26 13.56
N SER A 84 8.09 -9.52 12.56
CA SER A 84 7.52 -10.10 11.34
C SER A 84 8.62 -10.76 10.47
N VAL A 85 9.78 -10.11 10.35
CA VAL A 85 10.94 -10.66 9.62
C VAL A 85 11.52 -11.87 10.33
N GLU A 86 11.70 -11.83 11.65
CA GLU A 86 12.17 -12.96 12.45
C GLU A 86 11.25 -14.18 12.31
N THR A 87 9.93 -13.96 12.32
CA THR A 87 8.94 -15.03 12.09
C THR A 87 9.09 -15.67 10.71
N MET A 88 9.37 -14.87 9.67
CA MET A 88 9.65 -15.40 8.33
C MET A 88 10.97 -16.18 8.30
N LEU A 89 12.05 -15.62 8.86
CA LEU A 89 13.36 -16.27 8.90
C LEU A 89 13.36 -17.57 9.71
N GLU A 90 12.57 -17.66 10.77
CA GLU A 90 12.40 -18.90 11.55
C GLU A 90 11.83 -20.02 10.69
N LYS A 91 10.87 -19.73 9.80
CA LYS A 91 10.31 -20.71 8.85
C LYS A 91 11.33 -21.17 7.81
N TRP A 92 12.32 -20.33 7.52
CA TRP A 92 13.38 -20.63 6.56
C TRP A 92 14.49 -21.50 7.17
N LYS A 93 14.61 -21.56 8.50
CA LYS A 93 15.53 -22.49 9.17
C LYS A 93 15.17 -23.93 8.81
N GLY A 94 16.16 -24.75 8.47
CA GLY A 94 15.92 -26.13 8.03
C GLY A 94 15.48 -26.26 6.57
N GLN A 95 15.50 -25.17 5.81
CA GLN A 95 15.31 -25.16 4.35
C GLN A 95 16.65 -25.04 3.60
N GLU A 96 17.78 -25.30 4.26
CA GLU A 96 19.09 -25.21 3.62
C GLU A 96 19.17 -26.16 2.41
N GLY A 97 19.62 -25.64 1.27
CA GLY A 97 19.72 -26.39 0.01
C GLY A 97 18.40 -26.57 -0.74
N LYS A 98 17.28 -26.03 -0.25
CA LYS A 98 15.98 -26.05 -0.95
C LYS A 98 15.68 -24.70 -1.60
N GLU A 99 14.97 -24.75 -2.72
CA GLU A 99 14.48 -23.56 -3.39
C GLU A 99 13.30 -22.94 -2.62
N ILE A 100 13.28 -21.61 -2.52
CA ILE A 100 12.22 -20.84 -1.85
C ILE A 100 11.63 -19.84 -2.84
N GLU A 101 10.30 -19.82 -2.98
CA GLU A 101 9.58 -18.82 -3.76
C GLU A 101 9.46 -17.51 -2.94
N VAL A 102 10.48 -16.66 -3.02
CA VAL A 102 10.59 -15.46 -2.18
C VAL A 102 9.49 -14.43 -2.42
N PHE A 103 8.82 -14.42 -3.58
CA PHE A 103 7.72 -13.49 -3.83
C PHE A 103 6.49 -13.83 -2.98
N GLN A 104 6.17 -15.11 -2.78
CA GLN A 104 5.13 -15.52 -1.84
C GLN A 104 5.53 -15.21 -0.39
N GLU A 105 6.77 -15.47 0.00
CA GLU A 105 7.23 -15.19 1.37
C GLU A 105 7.15 -13.69 1.69
N PHE A 106 7.59 -12.83 0.77
CA PHE A 106 7.47 -11.39 0.92
C PHE A 106 6.03 -10.90 0.85
N ARG A 107 5.14 -11.59 0.14
CA ARG A 107 3.70 -11.30 0.17
C ARG A 107 3.16 -11.46 1.59
N LEU A 108 3.49 -12.58 2.25
CA LEU A 108 3.08 -12.85 3.63
C LEU A 108 3.69 -11.84 4.61
N LEU A 109 5.00 -11.58 4.49
CA LEU A 109 5.71 -10.61 5.33
C LEU A 109 5.09 -9.22 5.24
N THR A 110 4.86 -8.72 4.02
CA THR A 110 4.31 -7.37 3.81
C THR A 110 2.86 -7.26 4.26
N SER A 111 2.05 -8.31 4.11
CA SER A 111 0.71 -8.40 4.70
C SER A 111 0.78 -8.29 6.23
N GLU A 112 1.66 -9.04 6.89
CA GLU A 112 1.80 -9.00 8.35
C GLU A 112 2.27 -7.62 8.82
N VAL A 113 3.30 -7.06 8.18
CA VAL A 113 3.86 -5.75 8.55
C VAL A 113 2.81 -4.66 8.48
N ILE A 114 2.06 -4.54 7.37
CA ILE A 114 1.05 -3.48 7.26
C ILE A 114 -0.08 -3.66 8.28
N SER A 115 -0.52 -4.89 8.52
CA SER A 115 -1.56 -5.19 9.52
C SER A 115 -1.14 -4.80 10.93
N ARG A 116 0.08 -5.13 11.34
CA ARG A 116 0.58 -4.82 12.68
C ARG A 116 0.87 -3.34 12.87
N THR A 117 1.47 -2.70 11.87
CA THR A 117 2.01 -1.33 12.01
C THR A 117 0.98 -0.24 11.75
N ALA A 118 0.19 -0.36 10.68
CA ALA A 118 -0.79 0.66 10.30
C ALA A 118 -2.17 0.43 10.92
N PHE A 119 -2.55 -0.83 11.15
CA PHE A 119 -3.90 -1.18 11.59
C PHE A 119 -3.98 -1.76 13.01
N GLY A 120 -2.84 -2.08 13.63
CA GLY A 120 -2.77 -2.80 14.91
C GLY A 120 -3.63 -4.06 14.95
N SER A 121 -3.84 -4.69 13.79
CA SER A 121 -4.57 -5.93 13.59
C SER A 121 -3.61 -7.11 13.48
N ASN A 122 -4.13 -8.32 13.38
CA ASN A 122 -3.30 -9.50 13.12
C ASN A 122 -3.28 -9.87 11.63
N TYR A 123 -2.33 -10.72 11.26
CA TYR A 123 -2.17 -11.22 9.90
C TYR A 123 -3.48 -11.81 9.33
N LEU A 124 -4.25 -12.59 10.09
CA LEU A 124 -5.48 -13.23 9.60
C LEU A 124 -6.58 -12.21 9.24
N GLU A 125 -6.68 -11.13 10.02
CA GLU A 125 -7.61 -10.02 9.74
C GLU A 125 -7.19 -9.26 8.47
N GLY A 126 -5.90 -8.97 8.33
CA GLY A 126 -5.34 -8.31 7.14
C GLY A 126 -5.41 -9.12 5.87
N GLU A 127 -5.05 -10.41 5.93
CA GLU A 127 -5.00 -11.29 4.75
C GLU A 127 -6.39 -11.47 4.12
N LYS A 128 -7.46 -11.48 4.93
CA LYS A 128 -8.83 -11.47 4.40
C LYS A 128 -9.12 -10.23 3.55
N ILE A 129 -8.74 -9.05 4.05
CA ILE A 129 -8.91 -7.78 3.34
C ILE A 129 -8.06 -7.77 2.06
N LEU A 130 -6.79 -8.14 2.17
CA LEU A 130 -5.83 -8.17 1.05
C LEU A 130 -6.23 -9.17 -0.03
N SER A 131 -6.76 -10.33 0.33
CA SER A 131 -7.28 -11.32 -0.61
C SER A 131 -8.46 -10.75 -1.43
N MET A 132 -9.42 -10.10 -0.77
CA MET A 132 -10.55 -9.46 -1.47
C MET A 132 -10.10 -8.29 -2.34
N LEU A 133 -9.13 -7.48 -1.88
CA LEU A 133 -8.52 -6.41 -2.67
C LEU A 133 -7.79 -6.94 -3.91
N LYS A 134 -7.10 -8.08 -3.79
CA LYS A 134 -6.47 -8.77 -4.91
C LYS A 134 -7.49 -9.26 -5.92
N GLU A 135 -8.62 -9.80 -5.48
CA GLU A 135 -9.68 -10.21 -6.40
C GLU A 135 -10.31 -8.99 -7.11
N LEU A 136 -10.55 -7.90 -6.39
CA LEU A 136 -11.00 -6.63 -6.98
C LEU A 136 -10.00 -6.09 -8.01
N SER A 137 -8.69 -6.22 -7.77
CA SER A 137 -7.67 -5.76 -8.73
C SER A 137 -7.65 -6.61 -10.01
N VAL A 138 -7.90 -7.92 -9.90
CA VAL A 138 -8.09 -8.82 -11.04
C VAL A 138 -9.34 -8.45 -11.84
N ILE A 139 -10.46 -8.20 -11.15
CA ILE A 139 -11.71 -7.74 -11.79
C ILE A 139 -11.48 -6.41 -12.52
N MET A 140 -10.81 -5.44 -11.87
CA MET A 140 -10.45 -4.16 -12.48
C MET A 140 -9.59 -4.37 -13.73
N SER A 141 -8.53 -5.18 -13.65
CA SER A 141 -7.62 -5.45 -14.77
C SER A 141 -8.36 -6.05 -15.98
N ARG A 142 -9.19 -7.08 -15.74
CA ARG A 142 -10.00 -7.75 -16.78
C ARG A 142 -11.03 -6.85 -17.44
N ASN A 143 -11.40 -5.74 -16.80
CA ASN A 143 -12.41 -4.81 -17.30
C ASN A 143 -11.83 -3.46 -17.75
N ASN A 144 -10.52 -3.22 -17.62
CA ASN A 144 -9.88 -1.94 -17.96
C ASN A 144 -10.11 -1.49 -19.41
N PHE A 145 -10.26 -2.44 -20.33
CA PHE A 145 -10.46 -2.17 -21.76
C PHE A 145 -11.89 -2.42 -22.25
N LYS A 146 -12.82 -2.85 -21.36
CA LYS A 146 -14.21 -3.07 -21.76
C LYS A 146 -14.95 -1.74 -21.83
N THR A 147 -15.33 -1.34 -23.04
CA THR A 147 -16.24 -0.20 -23.25
C THR A 147 -17.65 -0.57 -22.79
N ARG A 148 -18.16 0.10 -21.75
CA ARG A 148 -19.57 -0.05 -21.35
C ARG A 148 -20.48 0.63 -22.36
N ILE A 149 -21.46 -0.11 -22.88
CA ILE A 149 -22.61 0.45 -23.57
C ILE A 149 -23.65 0.86 -22.51
N PRO A 150 -23.99 2.16 -22.34
CA PRO A 150 -24.79 2.66 -21.22
C PRO A 150 -26.16 1.99 -21.06
N LEU A 151 -26.83 1.64 -22.16
CA LEU A 151 -28.20 1.09 -22.14
C LEU A 151 -28.28 -0.36 -21.65
N ILE A 152 -27.30 -1.20 -22.02
CA ILE A 152 -27.30 -2.65 -21.71
C ILE A 152 -27.04 -2.89 -20.22
N ASN A 153 -26.19 -2.07 -19.60
CA ASN A 153 -25.81 -2.21 -18.19
C ASN A 153 -26.91 -1.80 -17.20
N LYS A 154 -27.94 -1.05 -17.65
CA LYS A 154 -29.08 -0.67 -16.82
C LYS A 154 -30.09 -1.82 -16.69
N LEU A 155 -30.09 -2.75 -17.65
CA LEU A 155 -31.00 -3.90 -17.66
C LEU A 155 -30.38 -5.13 -16.99
N TRP A 156 -29.06 -5.35 -17.15
CA TRP A 156 -28.35 -6.52 -16.60
C TRP A 156 -27.02 -6.09 -15.97
N LYS A 157 -26.84 -6.32 -14.66
CA LYS A 157 -25.54 -6.13 -14.00
C LYS A 157 -24.59 -7.28 -14.39
N PRO A 158 -23.39 -7.00 -14.93
CA PRO A 158 -22.40 -8.04 -15.21
C PRO A 158 -21.98 -8.78 -13.94
N ALA A 159 -21.63 -10.06 -14.06
CA ALA A 159 -21.14 -10.87 -12.93
C ALA A 159 -19.95 -10.21 -12.20
N ASP A 160 -19.01 -9.64 -12.95
CA ASP A 160 -17.87 -8.89 -12.40
C ASP A 160 -18.32 -7.69 -11.54
N MET A 161 -19.42 -7.01 -11.90
CA MET A 161 -19.96 -5.90 -11.11
C MET A 161 -20.56 -6.41 -9.80
N LEU A 162 -21.40 -7.44 -9.87
CA LEU A 162 -22.00 -8.05 -8.67
C LEU A 162 -20.93 -8.56 -7.71
N ARG A 163 -19.92 -9.26 -8.24
CA ARG A 163 -18.79 -9.75 -7.46
C ARG A 163 -17.96 -8.61 -6.85
N SER A 164 -17.75 -7.52 -7.58
CA SER A 164 -17.04 -6.36 -7.04
C SER A 164 -17.80 -5.67 -5.90
N GLU A 165 -19.13 -5.59 -5.99
CA GLU A 165 -19.98 -5.03 -4.93
C GLU A 165 -19.97 -5.95 -3.68
N GLU A 166 -20.03 -7.27 -3.88
CA GLU A 166 -19.91 -8.27 -2.80
C GLU A 166 -18.57 -8.16 -2.08
N LEU A 167 -17.45 -8.12 -2.81
CA LEU A 167 -16.11 -7.98 -2.25
C LEU A 167 -15.93 -6.64 -1.51
N ALA A 168 -16.43 -5.54 -2.08
CA ALA A 168 -16.37 -4.23 -1.43
C ALA A 168 -17.11 -4.22 -0.08
N LYS A 169 -18.27 -4.88 -0.03
CA LYS A 169 -19.03 -5.08 1.21
C LYS A 169 -18.29 -5.99 2.21
N GLY A 170 -17.71 -7.09 1.74
CA GLY A 170 -16.91 -7.99 2.58
C GLY A 170 -15.70 -7.28 3.22
N ILE A 171 -15.04 -6.40 2.47
CA ILE A 171 -13.95 -5.56 3.01
C ILE A 171 -14.48 -4.60 4.06
N GLN A 172 -15.60 -3.92 3.79
CA GLN A 172 -16.25 -3.03 4.76
C GLN A 172 -16.55 -3.79 6.06
N ASP A 173 -17.15 -4.97 5.99
CA ASP A 173 -17.48 -5.78 7.17
C ASP A 173 -16.21 -6.17 7.96
N CYS A 174 -15.13 -6.54 7.27
CA CYS A 174 -13.85 -6.85 7.90
C CYS A 174 -13.24 -5.63 8.60
N VAL A 175 -13.19 -4.47 7.93
CA VAL A 175 -12.66 -3.23 8.49
C VAL A 175 -13.48 -2.83 9.72
N MET A 176 -14.81 -2.83 9.62
CA MET A 176 -15.68 -2.45 10.74
C MET A 176 -15.59 -3.41 11.92
N LYS A 177 -15.27 -4.69 11.68
CA LYS A 177 -14.96 -5.63 12.75
C LYS A 177 -13.68 -5.25 13.51
N ILE A 178 -12.64 -4.81 12.81
CA ILE A 178 -11.39 -4.32 13.43
C ILE A 178 -11.66 -3.03 14.22
N VAL A 179 -12.42 -2.09 13.64
CA VAL A 179 -12.85 -0.86 14.32
C VAL A 179 -13.62 -1.18 15.60
N LYS A 180 -14.63 -2.04 15.55
CA LYS A 180 -15.43 -2.42 16.71
C LYS A 180 -14.60 -3.07 17.81
N LYS A 181 -13.67 -3.96 17.47
CA LYS A 181 -12.74 -4.58 18.43
C LYS A 181 -11.91 -3.53 19.16
N ARG A 182 -11.51 -2.47 18.47
CA ARG A 182 -10.74 -1.36 19.05
C ARG A 182 -11.61 -0.45 19.93
N GLU A 183 -12.83 -0.17 19.50
CA GLU A 183 -13.83 0.54 20.32
C GLU A 183 -14.16 -0.20 21.61
N ASP A 184 -14.34 -1.52 21.54
CA ASP A 184 -14.66 -2.36 22.69
C ASP A 184 -13.53 -2.36 23.72
N LYS A 185 -12.26 -2.39 23.29
CA LYS A 185 -11.09 -2.28 24.18
C LYS A 185 -11.07 -0.95 24.92
N PHE A 186 -11.32 0.15 24.21
CA PHE A 186 -11.40 1.48 24.81
C PHE A 186 -12.53 1.58 25.84
N LYS A 187 -13.74 1.11 25.49
CA LYS A 187 -14.91 1.12 26.39
C LYS A 187 -14.72 0.30 27.66
N LYS A 188 -13.94 -0.79 27.58
CA LYS A 188 -13.62 -1.66 28.73
C LYS A 188 -12.47 -1.13 29.59
N GLY A 189 -11.82 -0.02 29.20
CA GLY A 189 -10.63 0.48 29.88
C GLY A 189 -9.38 -0.38 29.66
N GLU A 190 -9.39 -1.27 28.64
CA GLU A 190 -8.21 -2.06 28.25
C GLU A 190 -7.22 -1.23 27.40
N ALA A 191 -7.64 -0.03 26.95
CA ALA A 191 -6.81 0.92 26.22
C ALA A 191 -7.26 2.36 26.52
N ASP A 192 -6.31 3.26 26.73
CA ASP A 192 -6.58 4.68 27.04
C ASP A 192 -6.99 5.52 25.82
N SER A 193 -6.81 4.99 24.61
CA SER A 193 -7.19 5.64 23.34
C SER A 193 -7.35 4.60 22.22
N PHE A 194 -7.78 5.04 21.04
CA PHE A 194 -7.76 4.21 19.82
C PHE A 194 -6.35 4.00 19.23
N GLY A 195 -5.31 4.58 19.84
CA GLY A 195 -3.93 4.51 19.38
C GLY A 195 -3.56 5.58 18.34
N ASN A 196 -2.26 5.68 18.08
CA ASN A 196 -1.66 6.65 17.15
C ASN A 196 -1.24 6.00 15.81
N ASP A 197 -1.55 4.71 15.62
CA ASP A 197 -1.43 4.04 14.32
C ASP A 197 -2.46 4.61 13.33
N PHE A 198 -2.30 4.31 12.04
CA PHE A 198 -3.14 4.88 10.99
C PHE A 198 -4.64 4.62 11.23
N LEU A 199 -5.02 3.40 11.59
CA LEU A 199 -6.41 3.07 11.92
C LEU A 199 -6.89 3.83 13.17
N GLY A 200 -6.05 3.98 14.20
CA GLY A 200 -6.38 4.72 15.41
C GLY A 200 -6.72 6.18 15.10
N LEU A 201 -5.95 6.83 14.23
CA LEU A 201 -6.23 8.19 13.76
C LEU A 201 -7.53 8.25 12.93
N LEU A 202 -7.79 7.26 12.07
CA LEU A 202 -9.05 7.19 11.32
C LEU A 202 -10.25 7.03 12.26
N VAL A 203 -10.16 6.17 13.27
CA VAL A 203 -11.24 5.93 14.25
C VAL A 203 -11.46 7.18 15.10
N ASN A 204 -10.39 7.86 15.56
CA ASN A 204 -10.50 9.16 16.23
C ASN A 204 -11.25 10.19 15.37
N SER A 205 -10.90 10.29 14.08
CA SER A 205 -11.53 11.23 13.16
C SER A 205 -12.96 10.83 12.79
N TYR A 206 -13.30 9.53 12.81
CA TYR A 206 -14.66 9.02 12.62
C TYR A 206 -15.58 9.40 13.79
N HIS A 207 -15.05 9.42 15.02
CA HIS A 207 -15.80 9.81 16.22
C HIS A 207 -15.75 11.31 16.54
N SER A 208 -14.99 12.11 15.79
CA SER A 208 -14.95 13.56 15.98
C SER A 208 -16.32 14.19 15.69
N LYS A 209 -16.64 15.26 16.42
CA LYS A 209 -17.85 16.08 16.21
C LYS A 209 -17.60 17.29 15.30
N ASP A 210 -16.39 17.44 14.78
CA ASP A 210 -16.04 18.54 13.89
C ASP A 210 -16.66 18.34 12.50
N ASN A 211 -16.83 19.44 11.75
CA ASN A 211 -17.22 19.41 10.33
C ASN A 211 -16.24 18.63 9.42
N ASN A 212 -15.15 18.09 9.98
CA ASN A 212 -14.10 17.34 9.30
C ASN A 212 -14.08 15.86 9.70
N SER A 213 -15.11 15.36 10.38
CA SER A 213 -15.19 13.94 10.73
C SER A 213 -15.31 13.05 9.49
N LEU A 214 -14.81 11.82 9.61
CA LEU A 214 -14.90 10.86 8.51
C LEU A 214 -16.25 10.19 8.54
N SER A 215 -16.82 9.90 7.37
CA SER A 215 -17.90 8.92 7.29
C SER A 215 -17.34 7.49 7.47
N MET A 216 -18.24 6.53 7.67
CA MET A 216 -17.87 5.11 7.67
C MET A 216 -17.25 4.69 6.32
N GLU A 217 -17.82 5.17 5.22
CA GLU A 217 -17.33 4.90 3.87
C GLU A 217 -15.90 5.43 3.69
N ASP A 218 -15.68 6.67 4.13
CA ASP A 218 -14.37 7.30 4.07
C ASP A 218 -13.30 6.54 4.87
N LEU A 219 -13.65 6.08 6.09
CA LEU A 219 -12.73 5.27 6.91
C LEU A 219 -12.37 3.97 6.20
N VAL A 220 -13.37 3.29 5.64
CA VAL A 220 -13.18 2.02 4.93
C VAL A 220 -12.35 2.20 3.67
N ASP A 221 -12.59 3.26 2.92
CA ASP A 221 -11.87 3.56 1.68
C ASP A 221 -10.40 3.95 1.91
N GLU A 222 -10.11 4.64 3.02
CA GLU A 222 -8.73 4.86 3.46
C GLU A 222 -8.06 3.54 3.88
N CYS A 223 -8.77 2.65 4.58
CA CYS A 223 -8.24 1.33 4.91
C CYS A 223 -7.92 0.51 3.65
N LYS A 224 -8.84 0.45 2.67
CA LYS A 224 -8.62 -0.19 1.36
C LYS A 224 -7.37 0.37 0.68
N THR A 225 -7.24 1.69 0.65
CA THR A 225 -6.13 2.40 0.02
C THR A 225 -4.79 2.01 0.63
N PHE A 226 -4.66 2.02 1.95
CA PHE A 226 -3.38 1.73 2.61
C PHE A 226 -3.01 0.24 2.59
N TYR A 227 -3.98 -0.67 2.73
CA TYR A 227 -3.72 -2.09 2.51
C TYR A 227 -3.26 -2.36 1.08
N PHE A 228 -3.97 -1.83 0.08
CA PHE A 228 -3.66 -2.05 -1.33
C PHE A 228 -2.31 -1.45 -1.74
N ALA A 229 -2.11 -0.15 -1.47
CA ALA A 229 -0.92 0.56 -1.89
C ALA A 229 0.34 0.14 -1.11
N GLY A 230 0.20 -0.19 0.18
CA GLY A 230 1.33 -0.53 1.05
C GLY A 230 1.87 -1.95 0.85
N GLN A 231 1.00 -2.93 0.58
CA GLN A 231 1.42 -4.34 0.52
C GLN A 231 2.09 -4.68 -0.82
N GLY A 232 1.39 -4.43 -1.94
CA GLY A 232 1.85 -4.91 -3.25
C GLY A 232 3.13 -4.23 -3.75
N THR A 233 3.31 -2.95 -3.42
CA THR A 233 4.48 -2.16 -3.83
C THR A 233 5.75 -2.64 -3.12
N ILE A 234 5.68 -2.84 -1.80
CA ILE A 234 6.81 -3.32 -1.00
C ILE A 234 7.13 -4.79 -1.32
N ASN A 235 6.11 -5.63 -1.54
CA ASN A 235 6.33 -7.01 -1.96
C ASN A 235 7.16 -7.09 -3.25
N SER A 236 6.73 -6.34 -4.27
CA SER A 236 7.43 -6.28 -5.56
C SER A 236 8.85 -5.71 -5.39
N LEU A 237 9.00 -4.66 -4.58
CA LEU A 237 10.30 -4.04 -4.30
C LEU A 237 11.29 -5.05 -3.69
N LEU A 238 10.87 -5.79 -2.66
CA LEU A 238 11.72 -6.78 -1.99
C LEU A 238 12.13 -7.91 -2.95
N ALA A 239 11.19 -8.42 -3.75
CA ALA A 239 11.47 -9.45 -4.74
C ALA A 239 12.52 -8.98 -5.78
N TRP A 240 12.39 -7.76 -6.28
CA TRP A 240 13.38 -7.16 -7.18
C TRP A 240 14.74 -6.95 -6.52
N ILE A 241 14.78 -6.48 -5.27
CA ILE A 241 16.04 -6.30 -4.54
C ILE A 241 16.75 -7.64 -4.39
N VAL A 242 16.06 -8.71 -3.98
CA VAL A 242 16.69 -10.03 -3.82
C VAL A 242 17.15 -10.59 -5.16
N LEU A 243 16.37 -10.45 -6.23
CA LEU A 243 16.77 -10.88 -7.58
C LEU A 243 18.04 -10.15 -8.05
N LEU A 244 18.10 -8.83 -7.84
CA LEU A 244 19.27 -8.02 -8.21
C LEU A 244 20.49 -8.40 -7.38
N LEU A 245 20.33 -8.62 -6.07
CA LEU A 245 21.43 -9.07 -5.20
C LEU A 245 21.93 -10.48 -5.55
N ALA A 246 21.04 -11.39 -5.94
CA ALA A 246 21.41 -12.74 -6.36
C ALA A 246 22.21 -12.75 -7.67
N THR A 247 21.96 -11.78 -8.55
CA THR A 247 22.65 -11.64 -9.85
C THR A 247 23.87 -10.71 -9.81
N HIS A 248 24.06 -9.95 -8.72
CA HIS A 248 25.16 -9.01 -8.52
C HIS A 248 25.84 -9.24 -7.17
N GLY A 249 26.66 -10.30 -7.09
CA GLY A 249 27.30 -10.74 -5.84
C GLY A 249 28.22 -9.71 -5.17
N ASP A 250 28.84 -8.81 -5.96
CA ASP A 250 29.67 -7.73 -5.42
C ASP A 250 28.84 -6.71 -4.61
N TRP A 251 27.63 -6.40 -5.08
CA TRP A 251 26.67 -5.54 -4.38
C TRP A 251 26.06 -6.25 -3.17
N GLN A 252 25.82 -7.56 -3.26
CA GLN A 252 25.39 -8.36 -2.12
C GLN A 252 26.43 -8.31 -0.99
N GLU A 253 27.71 -8.48 -1.30
CA GLU A 253 28.79 -8.44 -0.31
C GLU A 253 29.01 -7.04 0.26
N LYS A 254 28.87 -5.99 -0.56
CA LYS A 254 28.90 -4.59 -0.07
C LYS A 254 27.77 -4.32 0.93
N ALA A 255 26.54 -4.71 0.60
CA ALA A 255 25.39 -4.52 1.48
C ALA A 255 25.52 -5.35 2.77
N ARG A 256 25.98 -6.60 2.67
CA ARG A 256 26.23 -7.48 3.82
C ARG A 256 27.26 -6.87 4.78
N ARG A 257 28.39 -6.38 4.27
CA ARG A 257 29.41 -5.71 5.10
C ARG A 257 28.88 -4.46 5.78
N GLU A 258 28.16 -3.60 5.06
CA GLU A 258 27.54 -2.40 5.65
C GLU A 258 26.62 -2.76 6.83
N VAL A 259 25.77 -3.78 6.67
CA VAL A 259 24.87 -4.24 7.73
C VAL A 259 25.64 -4.79 8.93
N ILE A 260 26.68 -5.61 8.70
CA ILE A 260 27.51 -6.18 9.77
C ILE A 260 28.29 -5.09 10.51
N ASP A 261 28.86 -4.12 9.82
CA ASP A 261 29.65 -3.04 10.41
C ASP A 261 28.80 -2.14 11.33
N ILE A 262 27.53 -1.91 10.97
CA ILE A 262 26.63 -1.05 11.73
C ILE A 262 25.94 -1.80 12.88
N PHE A 263 25.43 -3.00 12.62
CA PHE A 263 24.57 -3.72 13.56
C PHE A 263 25.24 -4.90 14.24
N GLY A 264 26.24 -5.52 13.61
CA GLY A 264 26.81 -6.79 14.05
C GLY A 264 25.72 -7.86 14.14
N ASN A 265 25.59 -8.47 15.32
CA ASN A 265 24.54 -9.46 15.63
C ASN A 265 23.29 -8.86 16.30
N ARG A 266 23.18 -7.52 16.36
CA ARG A 266 22.04 -6.85 17.00
C ARG A 266 20.92 -6.61 15.98
N ASN A 267 19.70 -6.56 16.46
CA ASN A 267 18.57 -6.16 15.65
C ASN A 267 18.68 -4.68 15.22
N PRO A 268 18.17 -4.31 14.03
CA PRO A 268 18.21 -2.93 13.54
C PRO A 268 17.48 -1.96 14.47
N ASP A 269 18.06 -0.77 14.68
CA ASP A 269 17.41 0.35 15.36
C ASP A 269 17.30 1.57 14.43
N SER A 270 16.57 2.60 14.86
CA SER A 270 16.34 3.79 14.04
C SER A 270 17.62 4.55 13.69
N GLU A 271 18.63 4.53 14.56
CA GLU A 271 19.86 5.27 14.36
C GLU A 271 20.74 4.55 13.32
N GLY A 272 20.91 3.24 13.47
CA GLY A 272 21.65 2.43 12.51
C GLY A 272 20.99 2.39 11.14
N ILE A 273 19.65 2.32 11.06
CA ILE A 273 18.93 2.37 9.77
C ILE A 273 19.24 3.67 9.02
N SER A 274 19.35 4.80 9.73
CA SER A 274 19.69 6.09 9.11
C SER A 274 21.12 6.14 8.53
N LYS A 275 21.99 5.22 8.95
CA LYS A 275 23.40 5.13 8.50
C LYS A 275 23.59 4.19 7.30
N LEU A 276 22.56 3.41 6.92
CA LEU A 276 22.59 2.51 5.77
C LEU A 276 22.56 3.27 4.44
N ARG A 277 23.72 3.41 3.78
CA ARG A 277 23.86 4.10 2.50
C ARG A 277 23.67 3.16 1.33
N ILE A 278 24.31 1.99 1.36
CA ILE A 278 24.29 0.99 0.28
C ILE A 278 22.90 0.36 0.19
N VAL A 279 22.33 -0.07 1.33
CA VAL A 279 20.96 -0.61 1.35
C VAL A 279 19.94 0.44 0.86
N SER A 280 20.14 1.72 1.20
CA SER A 280 19.29 2.80 0.69
C SER A 280 19.39 2.97 -0.83
N ILE A 281 20.59 2.87 -1.41
CA ILE A 281 20.77 2.85 -2.87
C ILE A 281 19.99 1.69 -3.49
N LEU A 282 20.18 0.46 -2.99
CA LEU A 282 19.49 -0.74 -3.48
C LEU A 282 17.96 -0.60 -3.45
N SER A 283 17.42 0.00 -2.39
CA SER A 283 15.98 0.25 -2.25
C SER A 283 15.39 1.21 -3.30
N ASN A 284 16.24 2.01 -3.96
CA ASN A 284 15.83 2.92 -5.02
C ASN A 284 16.03 2.35 -6.42
N ILE A 285 16.83 1.29 -6.60
CA ILE A 285 17.17 0.72 -7.91
C ILE A 285 15.94 0.27 -8.72
N PRO A 286 14.95 -0.45 -8.15
CA PRO A 286 13.78 -0.86 -8.92
C PRO A 286 12.95 0.32 -9.45
N LYS A 287 13.05 1.52 -8.85
CA LYS A 287 12.42 2.74 -9.38
C LYS A 287 13.06 3.21 -10.69
N TYR A 288 14.33 2.86 -10.94
CA TYR A 288 15.07 3.22 -12.14
C TYR A 288 15.00 2.16 -13.26
N PHE A 289 14.82 0.87 -12.92
CA PHE A 289 14.69 -0.18 -13.96
C PHE A 289 13.33 -0.20 -14.66
N VAL A 290 12.26 0.23 -13.97
CA VAL A 290 10.93 0.39 -14.59
C VAL A 290 10.90 1.54 -15.60
N SER A 291 11.83 2.51 -15.51
CA SER A 291 11.90 3.62 -16.48
C SER A 291 12.77 3.33 -17.72
N GLN A 292 13.55 2.24 -17.73
CA GLN A 292 14.43 1.89 -18.85
C GLN A 292 13.98 0.67 -19.65
N SER A 293 12.92 -0.03 -19.22
CA SER A 293 12.37 -1.21 -19.90
C SER A 293 11.11 -0.95 -20.73
N GLN A 294 10.80 0.31 -21.04
CA GLN A 294 9.72 0.74 -21.94
C GLN A 294 10.20 1.75 -22.99
#